data_AF-A0A819XDE0-F1
#
_entry.id   AF-A0A819XDE0-F1
#
_cell.length_a   1.000
_cell.length_b   1.000
_cell.length_c   1.000
_cell.angle_alpha   90.00
_cell.angle_beta   90.00
_cell.angle_gamma   90.00
#
_symmetry.space_group_name_H-M   'P 1'
#
loop_
_entity.id
_entity.type
_entity.pdbx_description
1 polymer ?
#
loop_
_entity_poly.entity_id
_entity_poly.type
_entity_poly.pdbx_seq_one_letter_code
_entity_poly.pdbx_strand_id
1 'polypeptide(L)'
;MADKFRVWIDLEEMHGAMMQVMADAVKHSRCIIICMSESYYTSPYCQSEAQYAFEKRRVLIPLRVQSSYKADGWLAFLTSCRIYVDFTKMNFDTAYAKVKSEILRSQANRKGSSGIPSRSTAAEAPIM
;
A
#
# COMPACT_ATOMS: atom_id res chain seq x y z
N MET A 1 -8.70 24.25 2.72
CA MET A 1 -8.62 23.39 3.94
C MET A 1 -7.84 22.14 3.56
N ALA A 2 -6.76 21.84 4.28
CA ALA A 2 -5.98 20.61 4.04
C ALA A 2 -6.71 19.40 4.63
N ASP A 3 -6.70 18.28 3.91
CA ASP A 3 -7.28 17.03 4.41
C ASP A 3 -6.45 16.43 5.55
N LYS A 4 -7.11 15.84 6.55
CA LYS A 4 -6.45 15.27 7.75
C LYS A 4 -6.00 13.81 7.52
N PHE A 5 -5.12 13.59 6.55
CA PHE A 5 -4.47 12.30 6.36
C PHE A 5 -3.12 12.26 7.09
N ARG A 6 -2.86 11.17 7.83
CA ARG A 6 -1.50 10.87 8.28
C ARG A 6 -0.78 10.15 7.16
N VAL A 7 0.25 10.79 6.62
CA VAL A 7 1.04 10.29 5.49
C VAL A 7 2.44 10.01 5.99
N TRP A 8 2.99 8.88 5.58
CA TRP A 8 4.40 8.54 5.72
C TRP A 8 4.94 8.32 4.31
N ILE A 9 6.15 8.84 4.05
CA ILE A 9 6.82 8.77 2.76
C ILE A 9 8.20 8.19 3.02
N ASP A 10 8.56 7.17 2.26
CA ASP A 10 9.93 6.67 2.24
C ASP A 10 10.79 7.67 1.44
N LEU A 11 11.69 8.36 2.13
CA LEU A 11 12.68 9.24 1.52
C LEU A 11 14.03 8.54 1.73
N GLU A 12 14.72 8.26 0.63
CA GLU A 12 15.90 7.40 0.55
C GLU A 12 17.04 7.81 1.50
N GLU A 13 17.05 7.29 2.73
CA GLU A 13 18.23 7.28 3.61
C GLU A 13 18.31 5.95 4.37
N MET A 14 18.66 4.88 3.65
CA MET A 14 18.72 3.54 4.22
C MET A 14 20.06 3.23 4.92
N HIS A 15 20.10 3.45 6.24
CA HIS A 15 21.08 2.81 7.12
C HIS A 15 20.33 1.90 8.12
N GLY A 16 20.59 0.58 8.08
CA GLY A 16 20.35 -0.47 9.09
C GLY A 16 19.00 -0.53 9.84
N ALA A 17 18.64 0.53 10.57
CA ALA A 17 17.45 0.63 11.42
C ALA A 17 16.14 0.94 10.64
N MET A 18 16.23 1.38 9.38
CA MET A 18 15.08 1.83 8.57
C MET A 18 14.15 0.71 8.10
N MET A 19 14.64 -0.53 7.90
CA MET A 19 13.81 -1.61 7.35
C MET A 19 12.65 -1.99 8.30
N GLN A 20 12.90 -1.96 9.61
CA GLN A 20 11.84 -2.17 10.61
C GLN A 20 10.82 -1.02 10.61
N VAL A 21 11.29 0.23 10.46
CA VAL A 21 10.43 1.42 10.39
C VAL A 21 9.52 1.35 9.16
N MET A 22 10.05 0.99 7.99
CA MET A 22 9.25 0.77 6.78
C MET A 22 8.24 -0.37 6.96
N ALA A 23 8.69 -1.51 7.51
CA ALA A 23 7.82 -2.64 7.75
C ALA A 23 6.66 -2.27 8.70
N ASP A 24 6.94 -1.46 9.72
CA ASP A 24 5.94 -0.96 10.65
C ASP A 24 5.05 0.11 10.00
N ALA A 25 5.59 1.00 9.17
CA ALA A 25 4.80 1.95 8.39
C ALA A 25 3.80 1.22 7.49
N VAL A 26 4.23 0.18 6.77
CA VAL A 26 3.37 -0.64 5.92
C VAL A 26 2.31 -1.40 6.75
N LYS A 27 2.71 -1.99 7.89
CA LYS A 27 1.79 -2.70 8.80
C LYS A 27 0.71 -1.80 9.41
N HIS A 28 1.04 -0.55 9.72
CA HIS A 28 0.09 0.38 10.36
C HIS A 28 -0.66 1.24 9.33
N SER A 29 -0.22 1.24 8.08
CA SER A 29 -0.89 1.92 6.98
C SER A 29 -2.21 1.28 6.56
N ARG A 30 -3.15 2.16 6.21
CA ARG A 30 -4.47 1.82 5.67
C ARG A 30 -4.35 1.25 4.26
N CYS A 31 -3.67 2.02 3.43
CA CYS A 31 -3.41 1.79 2.02
C CYS A 31 -1.98 2.23 1.74
N ILE A 32 -1.42 1.71 0.66
CA ILE A 32 -0.09 2.06 0.17
C ILE A 32 -0.29 2.68 -1.22
N ILE A 33 0.31 3.84 -1.44
CA ILE A 33 0.28 4.53 -2.72
C ILE A 33 1.50 4.07 -3.51
N ILE A 34 1.29 3.59 -4.73
CA ILE A 34 2.36 3.14 -5.63
C ILE A 34 2.51 4.18 -6.73
N CYS A 35 3.57 4.98 -6.68
CA CYS A 35 3.87 5.98 -7.71
C CYS A 35 4.62 5.32 -8.88
N MET A 36 3.90 4.80 -9.86
CA MET A 36 4.45 4.08 -11.00
C MET A 36 5.29 5.00 -11.90
N SER A 37 6.59 4.70 -11.96
CA SER A 37 7.61 5.32 -12.79
C SER A 37 8.76 4.33 -13.04
N GLU A 38 9.69 4.69 -13.92
CA GLU A 38 10.92 3.92 -14.16
C GLU A 38 11.79 3.84 -12.90
N SER A 39 11.94 4.95 -12.17
CA SER A 39 12.69 4.99 -10.92
C SER A 39 12.07 4.10 -9.84
N TYR A 40 10.74 4.06 -9.75
CA TYR A 40 10.04 3.16 -8.84
C TYR A 40 10.25 1.69 -9.21
N TYR A 41 10.20 1.38 -10.52
CA TYR A 41 10.35 0.02 -11.01
C TYR A 41 11.77 -0.55 -10.82
N THR A 42 12.78 0.30 -10.94
CA THR A 42 14.19 -0.09 -10.86
C THR A 42 14.73 -0.11 -9.43
N SER A 43 14.04 0.53 -8.48
CA SER A 43 14.44 0.56 -7.07
C SER A 43 14.15 -0.77 -6.36
N PRO A 44 15.18 -1.48 -5.86
CA PRO A 44 14.98 -2.71 -5.09
C PRO A 44 14.25 -2.46 -3.76
N TYR A 45 14.32 -1.23 -3.24
CA TYR A 45 13.63 -0.83 -2.02
C TYR A 45 12.13 -0.65 -2.28
N CYS A 46 11.75 0.09 -3.32
CA CYS A 46 10.35 0.21 -3.71
C CYS A 46 9.73 -1.16 -4.08
N GLN A 47 10.51 -2.04 -4.71
CA GLN A 47 10.08 -3.42 -4.97
C GLN A 47 9.81 -4.19 -3.66
N SER A 48 10.75 -4.13 -2.70
CA SER A 48 10.63 -4.80 -1.41
C SER A 48 9.44 -4.29 -0.59
N GLU A 49 9.23 -2.97 -0.57
CA GLU A 49 8.07 -2.34 0.07
C GLU A 49 6.74 -2.77 -0.55
N ALA A 50 6.66 -2.73 -1.88
CA ALA A 50 5.45 -3.09 -2.62
C ALA A 50 5.10 -4.58 -2.42
N GLN A 51 6.12 -5.44 -2.44
CA GLN A 51 5.97 -6.87 -2.18
C GLN A 51 5.51 -7.10 -0.73
N TYR A 52 6.16 -6.47 0.23
CA TYR A 52 5.79 -6.61 1.64
C TYR A 52 4.36 -6.10 1.90
N ALA A 53 3.96 -4.98 1.29
CA ALA A 53 2.60 -4.48 1.32
C ALA A 53 1.60 -5.47 0.72
N PHE A 54 1.94 -6.10 -0.39
CA PHE A 54 1.12 -7.14 -1.03
C PHE A 54 0.97 -8.38 -0.14
N GLU A 55 2.07 -8.88 0.43
CA GLU A 55 2.06 -10.01 1.37
C GLU A 55 1.21 -9.73 2.61
N LYS A 56 1.25 -8.51 3.14
CA LYS A 56 0.41 -8.07 4.26
C LYS A 56 -1.01 -7.67 3.83
N ARG A 57 -1.40 -7.98 2.59
CA ARG A 57 -2.74 -7.72 2.01
C ARG A 57 -3.18 -6.27 2.17
N ARG A 58 -2.24 -5.33 2.02
CA ARG A 58 -2.53 -3.90 2.04
C ARG A 58 -3.25 -3.50 0.77
N VAL A 59 -4.12 -2.50 0.89
CA VAL A 59 -4.78 -1.90 -0.27
C VAL A 59 -3.73 -1.08 -1.01
N LEU A 60 -3.32 -1.53 -2.19
CA LEU A 60 -2.43 -0.79 -3.07
C LEU A 60 -3.27 0.15 -3.95
N ILE A 61 -2.87 1.42 -4.03
CA ILE A 61 -3.49 2.45 -4.87
C ILE A 61 -2.42 2.89 -5.88
N PRO A 62 -2.43 2.36 -7.12
CA PRO A 62 -1.44 2.72 -8.12
C PRO A 62 -1.73 4.08 -8.73
N LEU A 63 -0.70 4.90 -8.85
CA LEU A 63 -0.71 6.20 -9.50
C LEU A 63 0.27 6.15 -10.67
N ARG A 64 -0.13 6.59 -11.85
CA ARG A 64 0.82 6.84 -12.94
C ARG A 64 1.32 8.27 -12.83
N VAL A 65 2.60 8.43 -12.55
CA VAL A 65 3.24 9.75 -12.36
C VAL A 65 4.24 10.09 -13.47
N GLN A 66 4.66 9.09 -14.27
CA GLN A 66 5.52 9.29 -15.43
C GLN A 66 4.73 9.12 -16.74
N SER A 67 4.85 10.10 -17.63
CA SER A 67 4.16 10.13 -18.93
C SER A 67 4.47 8.88 -19.75
N SER A 68 3.43 8.30 -20.34
CA SER A 68 3.50 7.08 -21.17
C SER A 68 4.08 5.84 -20.48
N TYR A 69 4.30 5.88 -19.15
CA TYR A 69 4.75 4.72 -18.40
C TYR A 69 3.69 3.61 -18.45
N LYS A 70 4.17 2.38 -18.62
CA LYS A 70 3.39 1.15 -18.55
C LYS A 70 4.13 0.23 -17.60
N ALA A 71 3.46 -0.17 -16.52
CA ALA A 71 4.02 -1.18 -15.64
C ALA A 71 4.21 -2.49 -16.42
N ASP A 72 5.32 -3.18 -16.14
CA ASP A 72 5.62 -4.52 -16.64
C ASP A 72 6.15 -5.39 -15.48
N GLY A 73 6.40 -6.67 -15.74
CA GLY A 73 7.03 -7.60 -14.81
C GLY A 73 6.38 -7.61 -13.42
N TRP A 74 7.20 -7.41 -12.39
CA TRP A 74 6.77 -7.44 -11.00
C TRP A 74 5.73 -6.35 -10.67
N LEU A 75 5.87 -5.16 -11.26
CA LEU A 75 4.97 -4.06 -10.96
C LEU A 75 3.62 -4.28 -11.64
N ALA A 76 3.60 -4.74 -12.89
CA ALA A 76 2.37 -5.10 -13.58
C ALA A 76 1.60 -6.18 -12.82
N PHE A 77 2.28 -7.20 -12.29
CA PHE A 77 1.64 -8.23 -11.47
C PHE A 77 0.92 -7.63 -10.26
N LEU A 78 1.56 -6.70 -9.55
CA LEU A 78 0.97 -6.05 -8.36
C LEU A 78 -0.17 -5.07 -8.70
N THR A 79 -0.12 -4.40 -9.85
CA THR A 79 -1.06 -3.32 -10.19
C THR A 79 -2.14 -3.70 -11.20
N SER A 80 -2.03 -4.84 -11.90
CA SER A 80 -2.91 -5.25 -13.00
C SER A 80 -4.41 -5.29 -12.66
N CYS A 81 -4.78 -5.78 -11.47
CA CYS A 81 -6.17 -5.88 -11.05
C CYS A 81 -6.73 -4.60 -10.40
N ARG A 82 -6.03 -3.46 -10.53
CA ARG A 82 -6.36 -2.22 -9.82
C ARG A 82 -6.54 -1.07 -10.80
N ILE A 83 -7.53 -0.23 -10.52
CA ILE A 83 -7.72 1.04 -11.24
C ILE A 83 -6.62 1.98 -10.76
N TYR A 84 -5.82 2.50 -11.70
CA TYR A 84 -4.81 3.49 -11.40
C TYR A 84 -5.31 4.90 -11.71
N VAL A 85 -4.82 5.89 -10.95
CA VAL A 85 -5.06 7.31 -11.23
C VAL A 85 -3.89 7.87 -12.02
N ASP A 86 -4.18 8.55 -13.11
CA ASP A 86 -3.17 9.02 -14.05
C ASP A 86 -2.91 10.52 -13.90
N PHE A 87 -1.85 10.88 -13.18
CA PHE A 87 -1.43 12.27 -12.96
C PHE A 87 -0.82 12.91 -14.20
N THR A 88 -0.50 12.12 -15.24
CA THR A 88 0.10 12.64 -16.47
C THR A 88 -0.94 13.12 -17.49
N LYS A 89 -2.22 12.81 -17.26
CA LYS A 89 -3.35 13.15 -18.15
C LYS A 89 -4.39 14.07 -17.51
N MET A 90 -4.28 14.32 -16.22
CA MET A 90 -5.25 15.09 -15.44
C MET A 90 -4.53 16.22 -14.73
N ASN A 91 -5.22 17.33 -14.47
CA ASN A 91 -4.70 18.32 -13.51
C ASN A 91 -4.64 17.70 -12.10
N PHE A 92 -3.80 18.29 -11.26
CA PHE A 92 -3.53 17.79 -9.92
C PHE A 92 -4.80 17.64 -9.08
N ASP A 93 -5.68 18.65 -9.07
CA ASP A 93 -6.89 18.64 -8.24
C ASP A 93 -7.85 17.50 -8.61
N THR A 94 -8.02 17.26 -9.90
CA THR A 94 -8.88 16.16 -10.41
C THR A 94 -8.29 14.80 -10.07
N ALA A 95 -6.97 14.62 -10.27
CA ALA A 95 -6.28 13.39 -9.92
C ALA A 95 -6.33 13.16 -8.40
N TYR A 96 -6.07 14.20 -7.61
CA TYR A 96 -6.12 14.17 -6.16
C TYR A 96 -7.51 13.79 -5.64
N ALA A 97 -8.58 14.36 -6.20
CA ALA A 97 -9.96 14.01 -5.83
C ALA A 97 -10.26 12.51 -6.07
N LYS A 98 -9.73 11.93 -7.16
CA LYS A 98 -9.84 10.49 -7.43
C LYS A 98 -9.05 9.66 -6.41
N VAL A 99 -7.80 10.03 -6.12
CA VAL A 99 -6.98 9.36 -5.10
C VAL A 99 -7.65 9.42 -3.72
N LYS A 100 -8.17 10.58 -3.33
CA LYS A 100 -8.90 10.78 -2.08
C LYS A 100 -10.11 9.85 -1.99
N SER A 101 -10.87 9.72 -3.07
CA SER A 101 -12.02 8.81 -3.14
C SER A 101 -11.59 7.35 -2.95
N GLU A 102 -10.47 6.93 -3.53
CA GLU A 102 -9.92 5.58 -3.34
C GLU A 102 -9.41 5.35 -1.91
N ILE A 103 -8.74 6.33 -1.31
CA ILE A 103 -8.33 6.28 0.10
C ILE A 103 -9.55 6.09 1.00
N LEU A 104 -10.62 6.88 0.80
CA LEU A 104 -11.84 6.79 1.59
C LEU A 104 -12.60 5.48 1.33
N ARG A 105 -12.64 4.98 0.09
CA ARG A 105 -13.22 3.66 -0.23
C ARG A 105 -12.48 2.53 0.48
N SER A 106 -11.15 2.62 0.53
CA SER A 106 -10.34 1.70 1.31
C SER A 106 -10.72 1.72 2.79
N GLN A 107 -11.26 2.84 3.33
CA GLN A 107 -11.74 3.01 4.71
C GLN A 107 -13.02 2.23 5.06
N ALA A 108 -13.98 2.20 4.13
CA ALA A 108 -15.22 1.46 4.32
C ALA A 108 -14.98 -0.06 4.37
N ASN A 109 -14.08 -0.58 3.52
CA ASN A 109 -13.96 -2.03 3.30
C ASN A 109 -13.37 -2.83 4.48
N ARG A 110 -12.60 -2.22 5.41
CA ARG A 110 -12.16 -2.95 6.64
C ARG A 110 -13.21 -3.00 7.75
N LYS A 111 -14.25 -2.15 7.75
CA LYS A 111 -15.25 -2.17 8.83
C LYS A 111 -16.13 -3.44 8.78
N GLY A 112 -16.11 -4.20 7.67
CA GLY A 112 -16.80 -5.48 7.53
C GLY A 112 -16.03 -6.72 7.97
N SER A 113 -14.78 -6.62 8.43
CA SER A 113 -13.94 -7.78 8.80
C SER A 113 -13.62 -7.90 10.30
N SER A 114 -14.36 -7.20 11.16
CA SER A 114 -14.24 -7.33 12.62
C SER A 114 -15.29 -8.32 13.12
N GLY A 115 -15.00 -9.61 13.05
CA GLY A 115 -15.95 -10.64 13.50
C GLY A 115 -15.48 -12.06 13.22
N ILE A 116 -14.36 -12.48 13.83
CA ILE A 116 -14.14 -13.90 14.11
C ILE A 116 -13.95 -14.00 15.63
N PRO A 117 -14.88 -14.61 16.38
CA PRO A 117 -14.68 -14.86 17.79
C PRO A 117 -13.57 -15.91 17.94
N SER A 118 -12.55 -15.60 18.75
CA SER A 118 -11.56 -16.60 19.13
C SER A 118 -12.25 -17.70 19.91
N ARG A 119 -12.30 -18.91 19.36
CA ARG A 119 -12.80 -20.07 20.08
C ARG A 119 -11.80 -20.44 21.19
N SER A 120 -12.29 -20.35 22.42
CA SER A 120 -11.64 -20.79 23.66
C SER A 120 -11.48 -22.32 23.71
N THR A 121 -10.39 -22.74 24.36
CA THR A 121 -10.14 -23.99 25.12
C THR A 121 -10.10 -25.34 24.39
N ALA A 122 -8.93 -25.98 24.44
CA ALA A 122 -8.78 -27.43 24.55
C ALA A 122 -7.74 -27.73 25.65
N ALA A 123 -8.12 -28.63 26.55
CA ALA A 123 -7.49 -28.91 27.84
C ALA A 123 -6.13 -29.62 27.75
N GLU A 124 -5.29 -29.40 28.76
CA GLU A 124 -4.14 -30.24 29.12
C GLU A 124 -4.57 -31.69 29.38
N ALA A 125 -3.76 -32.64 28.92
CA ALA A 125 -3.77 -34.02 29.38
C ALA A 125 -2.40 -34.31 30.05
N PRO A 126 -2.36 -34.88 31.26
CA PRO A 126 -1.09 -35.18 31.93
C PRO A 126 -0.50 -36.47 31.36
N ILE A 127 0.82 -36.48 31.17
CA ILE A 127 1.58 -37.71 30.89
C ILE A 127 2.07 -38.24 32.24
N MET A 128 1.77 -39.52 32.49
CA MET A 128 2.22 -40.30 33.66
C MET A 128 3.75 -40.40 33.74
#